data_AF-A0A961X0R1-F1
#
_entry.id   AF-A0A961X0R1-F1
#
_cell.length_a   1.000
_cell.length_b   1.000
_cell.length_c   1.000
_cell.angle_alpha   90.00
_cell.angle_beta   90.00
_cell.angle_gamma   90.00
#
_symmetry.space_group_name_H-M   'P 1'
#
loop_
_entity.id
_entity.type
_entity.pdbx_description
1 polymer ?
#
loop_
_entity_poly.entity_id
_entity_poly.type
_entity_poly.pdbx_seq_one_letter_code
_entity_poly.pdbx_strand_id
1 'polypeptide(L)' 'DYFVFDKTRHALIGERTGQTYQLGDRLQVKLVEATPVSGGMRFEVVSEAREGKPVSRRTARLSKQTPKKARRR' A
#
# COMPACT_ATOMS: atom_id res chain seq x y z
N ASP A 1 -9.85 6.48 -1.66
CA ASP A 1 -9.82 5.32 -2.58
C ASP A 1 -9.54 4.06 -1.76
N TYR A 2 -9.85 2.87 -2.27
CA TYR A 2 -9.42 1.61 -1.65
C TYR A 2 -8.08 1.18 -2.27
N PHE A 3 -7.10 0.85 -1.43
CA PHE A 3 -5.76 0.46 -1.88
C PHE A 3 -5.53 -1.03 -1.71
N VAL A 4 -5.00 -1.67 -2.75
CA VAL A 4 -4.59 -3.08 -2.75
C VAL A 4 -3.08 -3.16 -2.59
N PHE A 5 -2.62 -4.02 -1.69
CA PHE A 5 -1.21 -4.28 -1.50
C PHE A 5 -0.70 -5.36 -2.48
N ASP A 6 0.25 -4.98 -3.34
CA ASP A 6 1.05 -5.87 -4.16
C ASP A 6 2.35 -6.21 -3.41
N LYS A 7 2.44 -7.47 -2.95
CA LYS A 7 3.57 -7.98 -2.17
C LYS A 7 4.86 -8.04 -2.98
N THR A 8 4.79 -8.42 -4.25
CA THR A 8 5.97 -8.62 -5.10
C THR A 8 6.64 -7.29 -5.40
N ARG A 9 5.85 -6.24 -5.62
CA ARG A 9 6.34 -4.89 -5.91
C ARG A 9 6.55 -4.04 -4.68
N HIS A 10 6.13 -4.51 -3.50
CA HIS A 10 6.02 -3.71 -2.28
C HIS A 10 5.31 -2.38 -2.54
N ALA A 11 4.10 -2.46 -3.11
CA ALA A 11 3.34 -1.29 -3.55
C ALA A 11 1.88 -1.32 -3.08
N LEU A 12 1.33 -0.15 -2.79
CA LEU A 12 -0.10 0.08 -2.58
C LEU A 12 -0.68 0.73 -3.83
N ILE A 13 -1.68 0.12 -4.45
CA ILE A 13 -2.28 0.60 -5.70
C ILE A 13 -3.78 0.84 -5.50
N GLY A 14 -4.25 2.04 -5.82
CA GLY A 14 -5.66 2.43 -5.76
C GLY A 14 -6.50 1.65 -6.78
N GLU A 15 -7.60 1.04 -6.35
CA GLU A 15 -8.46 0.22 -7.22
C GLU A 15 -9.13 1.05 -8.32
N ARG A 16 -9.55 2.28 -8.00
CA ARG A 16 -10.23 3.16 -8.95
C ARG A 16 -9.27 4.10 -9.66
N THR A 17 -8.35 4.69 -8.92
CA THR A 17 -7.47 5.74 -9.42
C THR A 17 -6.20 5.21 -10.06
N GLY A 18 -5.76 4.01 -9.69
CA GLY A 18 -4.43 3.50 -10.07
C GLY A 18 -3.27 4.21 -9.38
N GLN A 19 -3.54 5.13 -8.45
CA GLN A 19 -2.52 5.79 -7.63
C GLN A 19 -1.66 4.75 -6.96
N THR A 20 -0.35 4.83 -7.19
CA THR A 20 0.60 3.82 -6.73
C THR A 20 1.60 4.46 -5.76
N TYR A 21 1.74 3.85 -4.58
CA TYR A 21 2.78 4.16 -3.62
C TYR A 21 3.69 2.94 -3.50
N GLN A 22 4.92 3.04 -3.99
CA GLN A 22 5.87 1.93 -4.00
C GLN A 22 7.05 2.18 -3.06
N LEU A 23 7.56 1.11 -2.45
CA LEU A 23 8.79 1.17 -1.68
C LEU A 23 9.96 1.67 -2.54
N GLY A 24 10.68 2.68 -2.05
CA GLY A 24 11.78 3.34 -2.75
C GLY A 24 11.38 4.63 -3.47
N ASP A 25 10.08 4.92 -3.60
CA ASP A 25 9.63 6.20 -4.13
C ASP A 25 9.96 7.35 -3.17
N ARG A 26 10.37 8.49 -3.74
CA ARG A 26 10.50 9.74 -2.99
C ARG A 26 9.12 10.36 -2.84
N LEU A 27 8.71 10.65 -1.61
CA LEU A 27 7.43 11.30 -1.29
C LEU A 27 7.67 12.55 -0.47
N GLN A 28 6.88 13.59 -0.72
CA GLN A 28 6.80 14.73 0.19
C GLN A 28 5.69 14.44 1.20
N VAL A 29 6.05 14.52 2.47
CA VAL A 29 5.15 14.22 3.58
C VAL A 29 5.21 15.31 4.62
N LYS A 30 4.11 15.46 5.35
CA LYS A 30 4.01 16.28 6.54
C LYS A 30 4.02 15.38 7.77
N LEU A 31 4.90 15.65 8.72
CA LEU A 31 4.86 15.01 10.04
C LEU A 31 3.68 15.58 10.82
N VAL A 32 2.70 14.72 11.17
CA VAL A 32 1.50 15.13 11.91
C VAL A 32 1.59 14.81 13.40
N GLU A 33 2.32 13.76 13.78
CA GLU A 33 2.55 13.40 15.18
C GLU A 33 3.86 12.62 15.34
N ALA A 34 4.53 12.81 16.48
CA ALA A 34 5.67 12.02 16.90
C ALA A 34 5.51 11.57 18.38
N THR A 35 5.87 10.33 18.69
CA THR A 35 5.91 9.78 20.05
C THR A 35 7.37 9.55 20.47
N PRO A 36 8.03 10.52 21.15
CA PRO A 36 9.48 10.51 21.37
C PRO A 36 9.99 9.25 22.10
N VAL A 37 9.20 8.72 23.03
CA VAL A 37 9.60 7.58 23.86
C VAL A 37 9.65 6.27 23.08
N SER A 38 8.70 6.04 22.16
CA SER A 38 8.63 4.83 21.33
C SER A 38 9.22 5.00 19.94
N GLY A 39 9.55 6.23 19.53
CA GLY A 39 10.03 6.55 18.18
C GLY A 39 8.97 6.45 17.09
N GLY A 40 7.69 6.38 17.45
CA GLY A 40 6.58 6.34 16.50
C GLY A 40 6.38 7.68 15.82
N MET A 41 6.06 7.66 14.53
CA MET A 41 5.78 8.88 13.76
C MET A 41 4.59 8.64 12.83
N ARG A 42 3.72 9.63 12.72
CA ARG A 42 2.59 9.63 11.79
C ARG A 42 2.80 10.72 10.75
N PHE A 43 2.58 10.38 9.49
CA PHE A 43 2.76 11.27 8.36
C PHE A 43 1.51 11.35 7.52
N GLU A 44 1.30 12.51 6.90
CA GLU A 44 0.33 12.72 5.84
C GLU A 44 1.09 12.97 4.53
N VAL A 45 0.63 12.34 3.44
CA VAL A 45 1.22 12.53 2.11
C VAL A 45 0.67 13.82 1.51
N VAL A 46 1.57 14.70 1.06
CA VAL A 46 1.19 15.99 0.45
C VAL A 46 1.57 16.10 -1.03
N SER A 47 2.45 15.20 -1.52
CA SER A 47 2.75 15.07 -2.94
C SER A 47 1.73 14.21 -3.68
N GLU A 48 1.62 14.42 -4.98
CA GLU A 48 0.83 13.57 -5.86
C GLU A 48 1.38 12.13 -5.89
N ALA A 49 0.47 11.15 -5.95
CA ALA A 49 0.83 9.75 -6.08
C ALA A 49 1.30 9.45 -7.50
N ARG A 50 2.18 8.46 -7.65
CA ARG A 50 2.61 8.00 -8.98
C ARG A 50 1.41 7.46 -9.75
N GLU A 51 1.23 7.91 -10.98
CA GLU A 51 0.24 7.35 -11.88
C GLU A 51 0.63 5.90 -12.24
N GLY A 52 -0.27 4.98 -11.96
CA GLY A 52 -0.13 3.56 -12.26
C GLY A 52 -1.39 3.00 -12.90
N LYS A 53 -1.27 1.80 -13.48
CA LYS A 53 -2.46 1.10 -13.96
C LYS A 53 -3.26 0.60 -12.76
N PRO A 54 -4.58 0.82 -12.70
CA PRO A 54 -5.41 0.27 -11.64
C PRO A 54 -5.27 -1.25 -11.59
N VAL A 55 -5.27 -1.81 -10.37
CA VAL A 55 -5.11 -3.25 -10.18
C VAL A 55 -6.23 -3.97 -10.91
N SER A 56 -5.88 -4.96 -11.74
CA SER A 56 -6.90 -5.81 -12.35
C SER A 56 -7.76 -6.47 -11.27
N ARG A 57 -9.08 -6.48 -11.45
CA ARG A 57 -10.02 -7.10 -10.50
C ARG A 57 -9.64 -8.55 -10.15
N ARG A 58 -8.96 -9.26 -11.05
CA ARG A 58 -8.47 -10.63 -10.82
C ARG A 58 -7.32 -10.66 -9.81
N THR A 59 -6.34 -9.76 -9.94
CA THR A 59 -5.22 -9.64 -9.00
C THR A 59 -5.65 -9.08 -7.64
N ALA A 60 -6.62 -8.15 -7.60
CA ALA A 60 -7.19 -7.64 -6.35
C ALA A 60 -7.95 -8.72 -5.56
N ARG A 61 -8.61 -9.67 -6.26
CA ARG A 61 -9.25 -10.83 -5.61
C ARG A 61 -8.24 -11.85 -5.10
N LEU A 62 -7.15 -12.06 -5.83
CA LEU A 62 -6.12 -13.02 -5.47
C LEU A 62 -5.29 -12.54 -4.26
N SER A 63 -5.02 -11.24 -4.14
CA SER A 63 -4.34 -10.67 -2.96
C SER A 63 -5.20 -10.71 -1.69
N LYS A 64 -6.54 -10.72 -1.82
CA LYS A 64 -7.49 -10.91 -0.70
C LYS A 64 -7.62 -12.37 -0.25
N GLN A 65 -7.16 -13.36 -1.02
CA GLN A 65 -7.13 -14.75 -0.59
C GLN A 65 -5.90 -15.01 0.31
N THR A 66 -6.11 -14.95 1.62
CA THR A 66 -5.20 -15.51 2.62
C THR A 66 -4.89 -16.97 2.26
N PRO A 67 -3.64 -17.45 2.39
CA PRO A 67 -3.32 -18.84 2.11
C PRO A 67 -4.07 -19.71 3.11
N LYS A 68 -5.10 -20.44 2.64
CA LYS A 68 -5.76 -21.47 3.44
C LYS A 68 -4.68 -22.49 3.80
N LYS A 69 -4.28 -22.52 5.07
CA LYS A 69 -3.40 -23.53 5.68
C LYS A 69 -3.75 -24.90 5.10
N ALA A 70 -2.82 -25.47 4.33
CA ALA A 70 -2.86 -26.86 3.96
C ALA A 70 -2.84 -27.68 5.26
N ARG A 71 -3.99 -28.25 5.62
CA ARG A 71 -4.08 -29.30 6.65
C ARG A 71 -3.29 -30.49 6.10
N ARG A 72 -2.04 -30.62 6.50
CA ARG A 72 -1.27 -31.86 6.33
C ARG A 72 -1.85 -32.88 7.31
N ARG A 73 -2.27 -34.00 6.73
CA ARG A 73 -2.56 -35.27 7.43
C ARG A 73 -1.27 -35.86 7.96
#